data_AF-A0A8C6KGE4-F1
#
_entry.id   AF-A0A8C6KGE4-F1
#
_cell.length_a   1.000
_cell.length_b   1.000
_cell.length_c   1.000
_cell.angle_alpha   90.00
_cell.angle_beta   90.00
_cell.angle_gamma   90.00
#
_symmetry.space_group_name_H-M   'P 1'
#
loop_
_entity.id
_entity.type
_entity.pdbx_description
1 polymer ?
#
loop_
_entity_poly.entity_id
_entity_poly.type
_entity_poly.pdbx_seq_one_letter_code
_entity_poly.pdbx_strand_id
1 'polypeptide(L)'
;MSSRYSMVVQGEASETDSDDEVYITSLSSHQTATVGAKVVGEASETDSEDDPDKTVRTSAAGQDSTQILRRDLPPLIVVRDHPTVQSIVEDRPSPSHKPHGKTLLQQKLQESNSRLYSDVGQMLRQVYGSASREVHSATSQLNASQSSIINASHNIRLILDDLKAVSEKIDIITSCQILPDINISDPSHVTAAVL
;
A
#
# COMPACT_ATOMS: atom_id res chain seq x y z
N MET A 1 12.94 26.68 26.75
CA MET A 1 12.68 25.27 27.12
C MET A 1 11.34 24.87 26.53
N SER A 2 11.34 24.11 25.43
CA SER A 2 10.11 23.59 24.81
C SER A 2 10.28 22.09 24.64
N SER A 3 9.62 21.33 25.51
CA SER A 3 9.53 19.88 25.45
C SER A 3 8.63 19.51 24.27
N ARG A 4 9.19 18.89 23.23
CA ARG A 4 8.40 18.21 22.20
C ARG A 4 8.45 16.72 22.50
N TYR A 5 7.35 16.21 23.02
CA TYR A 5 7.14 14.78 23.25
C TYR A 5 7.23 14.04 21.91
N SER A 6 8.18 13.12 21.79
CA SER A 6 8.24 12.17 20.68
C SER A 6 7.24 11.05 20.98
N MET A 7 6.17 10.98 20.19
CA MET A 7 5.22 9.88 20.25
C MET A 7 5.83 8.69 19.50
N VAL A 8 6.51 7.79 20.24
CA VAL A 8 7.03 6.54 19.69
C VAL A 8 5.97 5.46 19.90
N VAL A 9 5.37 4.97 18.83
CA VAL A 9 4.47 3.82 18.86
C VAL A 9 5.33 2.56 18.88
N GLN A 10 5.19 1.75 19.93
CA GLN A 10 5.98 0.54 20.09
C GLN A 10 5.53 -0.52 19.08
N GLY A 11 6.26 -0.64 17.97
CA GLY A 11 6.01 -1.62 16.91
C GLY A 11 6.30 -1.15 15.48
N GLU A 12 6.52 0.15 15.25
CA GLU A 12 6.83 0.65 13.90
C GLU A 12 8.34 0.83 13.71
N ALA A 13 8.88 0.32 12.59
CA ALA A 13 10.29 0.47 12.24
C ALA A 13 10.55 1.90 11.74
N SER A 14 11.61 2.55 12.25
CA SER A 14 12.04 3.86 11.75
C SER A 14 12.50 3.74 10.30
N GLU A 15 11.80 4.41 9.38
CA GLU A 15 12.24 4.55 7.99
C GLU A 15 13.62 5.23 7.98
N THR A 16 14.58 4.57 7.34
CA THR A 16 15.88 5.16 6.98
C THR A 16 15.77 5.54 5.52
N ASP A 17 15.40 6.78 5.24
CA ASP A 17 15.48 7.39 3.91
C ASP A 17 16.96 7.62 3.58
N SER A 18 17.47 6.81 2.64
CA SER A 18 18.78 7.00 2.05
C SER A 18 18.67 6.69 0.56
N ASP A 19 18.10 7.64 -0.18
CA ASP A 19 18.13 7.68 -1.64
C ASP A 19 19.58 7.78 -2.16
N ASP A 20 20.08 6.69 -2.73
CA ASP A 20 21.30 6.68 -3.53
C ASP A 20 20.89 6.40 -4.99
N GLU A 21 20.51 7.46 -5.72
CA GLU A 21 20.11 7.39 -7.12
C GLU A 21 21.30 7.09 -8.03
N VAL A 22 21.40 5.87 -8.54
CA VAL A 22 22.33 5.50 -9.62
C VAL A 22 21.76 5.92 -10.97
N TYR A 23 22.22 7.06 -11.45
CA TYR A 23 21.92 7.66 -12.75
C TYR A 23 22.54 6.82 -13.89
N ILE A 24 21.79 5.87 -14.47
CA ILE A 24 22.20 5.20 -15.71
C ILE A 24 21.79 6.09 -16.90
N THR A 25 22.62 7.09 -17.18
CA THR A 25 22.63 7.77 -18.48
C THR A 25 23.10 6.77 -19.52
N SER A 26 22.19 6.33 -20.41
CA SER A 26 22.38 6.19 -21.86
C SER A 26 21.31 5.24 -22.42
N LEU A 27 20.38 5.77 -23.22
CA LEU A 27 20.24 5.44 -24.65
C LEU A 27 18.97 6.10 -25.26
N SER A 28 19.24 7.02 -26.18
CA SER A 28 18.48 7.45 -27.37
C SER A 28 17.04 7.97 -27.28
N SER A 29 16.94 9.26 -27.59
CA SER A 29 15.78 9.96 -28.12
C SER A 29 15.14 9.24 -29.31
N HIS A 30 13.85 8.93 -29.20
CA HIS A 30 12.93 8.93 -30.33
C HIS A 30 11.65 9.67 -29.93
N GLN A 31 11.61 10.94 -30.36
CA GLN A 31 10.37 11.65 -30.60
C GLN A 31 9.56 10.88 -31.64
N THR A 32 8.38 10.41 -31.24
CA THR A 32 7.20 10.45 -32.10
C THR A 32 6.00 10.77 -31.22
N ALA A 33 5.67 12.06 -31.18
CA ALA A 33 4.37 12.53 -30.73
C ALA A 33 3.30 11.89 -31.61
N THR A 34 2.65 10.84 -31.12
CA THR A 34 1.46 10.30 -31.76
C THR A 34 0.28 11.19 -31.44
N VAL A 35 0.01 12.06 -32.40
CA VAL A 35 -1.29 12.62 -32.73
C VAL A 35 -2.41 11.59 -32.48
N GLY A 36 -3.43 12.00 -31.73
CA GLY A 36 -4.81 11.64 -32.05
C GLY A 36 -5.54 10.67 -31.12
N ALA A 37 -6.38 11.24 -30.26
CA ALA A 37 -7.70 10.67 -29.99
C ALA A 37 -8.70 11.83 -29.89
N LYS A 38 -9.20 12.29 -31.05
CA LYS A 38 -10.32 13.24 -31.09
C LYS A 38 -11.59 12.47 -30.74
N VAL A 39 -12.00 12.53 -29.48
CA VAL A 39 -13.28 11.98 -29.02
C VAL A 39 -14.41 12.86 -29.58
N VAL A 40 -15.33 12.26 -30.33
CA VAL A 40 -16.55 12.96 -30.78
C VAL A 40 -17.42 13.18 -29.55
N GLY A 41 -17.37 14.39 -28.97
CA GLY A 41 -18.23 14.81 -27.86
C GLY A 41 -17.56 15.64 -26.77
N GLU A 42 -16.24 15.80 -26.77
CA GLU A 42 -15.56 16.65 -25.79
C GLU A 42 -15.60 18.13 -26.24
N ALA A 43 -16.16 18.99 -25.40
CA ALA A 43 -16.12 20.44 -25.61
C ALA A 43 -14.72 20.96 -25.29
N SER A 44 -14.08 21.67 -26.23
CA SER A 44 -12.80 22.35 -26.01
C SER A 44 -12.92 23.33 -24.85
N GLU A 45 -12.12 23.13 -23.81
CA GLU A 45 -11.92 24.12 -22.76
C GLU A 45 -11.32 25.40 -23.39
N THR A 46 -12.01 26.51 -23.17
CA THR A 46 -11.57 27.83 -23.63
C THR A 46 -10.64 28.39 -22.55
N ASP A 47 -9.36 28.48 -22.87
CA ASP A 47 -8.37 29.24 -22.11
C ASP A 47 -8.61 30.73 -22.37
N SER A 48 -9.06 31.46 -21.33
CA SER A 48 -9.16 32.91 -21.37
C SER A 48 -8.68 33.47 -20.03
N GLU A 49 -7.37 33.64 -19.93
CA GLU A 49 -6.72 34.51 -18.95
C GLU A 49 -7.09 35.97 -19.27
N ASP A 50 -7.86 36.62 -18.41
CA ASP A 50 -8.01 38.08 -18.42
C ASP A 50 -7.78 38.64 -17.01
N ASP A 51 -6.84 39.57 -16.95
CA ASP A 51 -6.22 40.20 -15.79
C ASP A 51 -7.19 41.20 -15.11
N PRO A 52 -7.38 41.17 -13.77
CA PRO A 52 -8.31 42.07 -13.13
C PRO A 52 -7.62 43.38 -12.76
N ASP A 53 -7.79 44.44 -13.55
CA ASP A 53 -7.84 45.77 -12.97
C ASP A 53 -8.54 46.86 -13.81
N LYS A 54 -9.48 47.52 -13.10
CA LYS A 54 -9.85 48.95 -13.21
C LYS A 54 -11.06 49.38 -14.07
N THR A 55 -12.13 49.61 -13.29
CA THR A 55 -13.00 50.80 -13.24
C THR A 55 -14.34 50.86 -13.99
N VAL A 56 -15.39 50.62 -13.19
CA VAL A 56 -16.53 51.51 -12.92
C VAL A 56 -17.20 52.17 -14.13
N ARG A 57 -18.45 51.75 -14.40
CA ARG A 57 -19.59 52.66 -14.60
C ARG A 57 -20.94 51.93 -14.39
N THR A 58 -21.53 52.21 -13.23
CA THR A 58 -22.93 52.61 -13.03
C THR A 58 -24.07 51.70 -13.54
N SER A 59 -24.66 50.99 -12.57
CA SER A 59 -26.11 50.90 -12.29
C SER A 59 -27.07 50.50 -13.43
N ALA A 60 -27.47 49.22 -13.44
CA ALA A 60 -28.88 48.76 -13.51
C ALA A 60 -28.94 47.23 -13.77
N ALA A 61 -28.91 46.40 -12.71
CA ALA A 61 -29.37 44.99 -12.80
C ALA A 61 -29.57 44.32 -11.42
N GLY A 62 -29.65 45.08 -10.33
CA GLY A 62 -29.62 44.56 -8.96
C GLY A 62 -30.97 44.15 -8.36
N GLN A 63 -32.00 43.88 -9.16
CA GLN A 63 -33.34 43.59 -8.61
C GLN A 63 -34.00 42.27 -9.07
N ASP A 64 -33.43 41.51 -10.01
CA ASP A 64 -34.10 40.29 -10.47
C ASP A 64 -33.79 39.04 -9.65
N SER A 65 -32.65 38.98 -8.94
CA SER A 65 -32.24 37.75 -8.25
C SER A 65 -32.97 37.47 -6.93
N THR A 66 -33.77 38.41 -6.40
CA THR A 66 -34.58 38.20 -5.18
C THR A 66 -36.08 38.06 -5.43
N GLN A 67 -36.55 38.36 -6.65
CA GLN A 67 -37.96 38.14 -7.02
C GLN A 67 -38.22 36.73 -7.58
N ILE A 68 -37.20 36.07 -8.15
CA ILE A 68 -37.33 34.71 -8.70
C ILE A 68 -37.54 33.66 -7.58
N LEU A 69 -37.08 33.92 -6.36
CA LEU A 69 -37.28 33.04 -5.20
C LEU A 69 -38.62 33.28 -4.46
N ARG A 70 -39.42 34.26 -4.90
CA ARG A 70 -40.63 34.69 -4.17
C ARG A 70 -41.97 34.34 -4.81
N ARG A 71 -41.98 33.58 -5.91
CA ARG A 71 -43.25 33.12 -6.51
C ARG A 71 -43.24 31.60 -6.69
N ASP A 72 -44.20 30.98 -6.01
CA ASP A 72 -44.66 29.59 -6.12
C ASP A 72 -43.74 28.47 -5.61
N LEU A 73 -43.31 28.54 -4.34
CA LEU A 73 -43.19 27.30 -3.57
C LEU A 73 -44.50 27.04 -2.81
N PRO A 74 -45.17 25.90 -3.02
CA PRO A 74 -46.32 25.52 -2.21
C PRO A 74 -45.89 25.40 -0.73
N PRO A 75 -46.75 25.82 0.22
CA PRO A 75 -46.38 25.87 1.62
C PRO A 75 -45.99 24.49 2.15
N LEU A 76 -44.89 24.43 2.92
CA LEU A 76 -44.47 23.23 3.66
C LEU A 76 -45.50 22.96 4.76
N ILE A 77 -46.32 21.92 4.55
CA ILE A 77 -47.28 21.46 5.55
C ILE A 77 -46.53 20.57 6.53
N VAL A 78 -46.28 21.09 7.74
CA VAL A 78 -45.70 20.32 8.84
C VAL A 78 -46.84 19.60 9.55
N VAL A 79 -47.04 18.32 9.25
CA VAL A 79 -47.96 17.45 10.01
C VAL A 79 -47.30 17.15 11.35
N ARG A 80 -47.66 17.91 12.39
CA ARG A 80 -47.34 17.57 13.77
C ARG A 80 -48.47 16.70 14.30
N ASP A 81 -48.18 15.42 14.54
CA ASP A 81 -49.09 14.50 15.22
C ASP A 81 -49.25 14.96 16.68
N HIS A 82 -50.22 15.86 16.92
CA HIS A 82 -50.63 16.29 18.25
C HIS A 82 -52.12 15.97 18.37
N PRO A 83 -52.54 14.98 19.19
CA PRO A 83 -53.87 14.40 19.12
C PRO A 83 -55.01 15.27 19.71
N THR A 84 -54.89 16.60 19.77
CA THR A 84 -55.89 17.46 20.45
C THR A 84 -56.31 18.74 19.73
N VAL A 85 -56.12 18.89 18.41
CA VAL A 85 -56.65 20.06 17.68
C VAL A 85 -57.43 19.62 16.44
N GLN A 86 -58.77 19.65 16.55
CA GLN A 86 -59.68 19.51 15.41
C GLN A 86 -59.63 20.79 14.55
N SER A 87 -58.90 20.74 13.43
CA SER A 87 -58.91 21.78 12.41
C SER A 87 -59.96 21.46 11.35
N ILE A 88 -61.09 22.15 11.41
CA ILE A 88 -62.14 22.16 10.38
C ILE A 88 -61.67 23.11 9.26
N VAL A 89 -61.02 22.60 8.21
CA VAL A 89 -60.92 23.31 6.91
C VAL A 89 -60.88 22.28 5.78
N GLU A 90 -61.84 22.45 4.87
CA GLU A 90 -62.12 21.83 3.57
C GLU A 90 -61.20 20.75 3.01
N ASP A 91 -61.85 19.64 2.69
CA ASP A 91 -61.44 18.54 1.81
C ASP A 91 -61.14 19.06 0.38
N ARG A 92 -59.96 19.64 0.19
CA ARG A 92 -59.37 19.78 -1.14
C ARG A 92 -58.61 18.50 -1.42
N PRO A 93 -58.97 17.71 -2.44
CA PRO A 93 -58.18 16.54 -2.80
C PRO A 93 -56.78 17.02 -3.15
N SER A 94 -55.82 16.67 -2.29
CA SER A 94 -54.39 16.79 -2.58
C SER A 94 -54.16 16.20 -3.97
N PRO A 95 -53.41 16.87 -4.87
CA PRO A 95 -53.10 16.26 -6.15
C PRO A 95 -52.41 14.95 -5.82
N SER A 96 -53.06 13.83 -6.15
CA SER A 96 -52.44 12.54 -5.92
C SER A 96 -51.11 12.62 -6.64
N HIS A 97 -50.02 12.48 -5.89
CA HIS A 97 -48.70 12.34 -6.46
C HIS A 97 -48.76 10.98 -7.15
N LYS A 98 -49.32 10.98 -8.37
CA LYS A 98 -49.29 9.84 -9.27
C LYS A 98 -47.86 9.33 -9.17
N PRO A 99 -47.62 8.03 -8.96
CA PRO A 99 -46.27 7.50 -8.99
C PRO A 99 -45.77 7.78 -10.41
N HIS A 100 -45.16 8.96 -10.60
CA HIS A 100 -44.67 9.40 -11.88
C HIS A 100 -43.63 8.37 -12.21
N GLY A 101 -43.88 7.63 -13.30
CA GLY A 101 -42.98 6.59 -13.77
C GLY A 101 -41.56 7.13 -13.71
N LYS A 102 -40.65 6.31 -13.17
CA LYS A 102 -39.25 6.64 -12.91
C LYS A 102 -38.76 7.61 -13.98
N THR A 103 -38.45 8.85 -13.59
CA THR A 103 -37.94 9.82 -14.54
C THR A 103 -36.69 9.23 -15.20
N LEU A 104 -36.38 9.60 -16.45
CA LEU A 104 -35.18 9.08 -17.13
C LEU A 104 -33.90 9.32 -16.31
N LEU A 105 -33.85 10.43 -15.57
CA LEU A 105 -32.79 10.71 -14.61
C LEU A 105 -32.77 9.71 -13.46
N GLN A 106 -33.91 9.41 -12.83
CA GLN A 106 -33.99 8.42 -11.76
C GLN A 106 -33.61 7.02 -12.25
N GLN A 107 -33.97 6.66 -13.50
CA GLN A 107 -33.55 5.41 -14.10
C GLN A 107 -32.03 5.36 -14.33
N LYS A 108 -31.43 6.40 -14.91
CA LYS A 108 -29.98 6.46 -15.13
C LYS A 108 -29.18 6.50 -13.83
N LEU A 109 -29.67 7.22 -12.82
CA LEU A 109 -29.03 7.25 -11.50
C LEU A 109 -29.07 5.87 -10.86
N GLN A 110 -30.22 5.17 -10.92
CA GLN A 110 -30.34 3.82 -10.40
C GLN A 110 -29.41 2.84 -11.13
N GLU A 111 -29.33 2.92 -12.47
CA GLU A 111 -28.45 2.08 -13.27
C GLU A 111 -26.98 2.35 -12.95
N SER A 112 -26.56 3.61 -12.97
CA SER A 112 -25.19 4.02 -12.64
C SER A 112 -24.78 3.59 -11.23
N ASN A 113 -25.64 3.80 -10.24
CA ASN A 113 -25.37 3.42 -8.86
C ASN A 113 -25.27 1.88 -8.73
N SER A 114 -26.14 1.12 -9.41
CA SER A 114 -26.05 -0.34 -9.41
C SER A 114 -24.76 -0.87 -10.05
N ARG A 115 -24.28 -0.24 -11.13
CA ARG A 115 -23.00 -0.57 -11.77
C ARG A 115 -21.84 -0.26 -10.84
N LEU A 116 -21.83 0.93 -10.26
CA LEU A 116 -20.79 1.34 -9.31
C LEU A 116 -20.69 0.38 -8.13
N TYR A 117 -21.82 -0.02 -7.51
CA TYR A 117 -21.80 -1.00 -6.42
C TYR A 117 -21.24 -2.36 -6.86
N SER A 118 -21.59 -2.82 -8.06
CA SER A 118 -21.07 -4.07 -8.60
C SER A 118 -19.56 -3.98 -8.84
N ASP A 119 -19.10 -2.90 -9.48
CA ASP A 119 -17.71 -2.70 -9.87
C ASP A 119 -16.81 -2.54 -8.65
N VAL A 120 -17.22 -1.70 -7.67
CA VAL A 120 -16.50 -1.56 -6.40
C VAL A 120 -16.49 -2.88 -5.63
N GLY A 121 -17.61 -3.59 -5.58
CA GLY A 121 -17.71 -4.88 -4.93
C GLY A 121 -16.81 -5.95 -5.58
N GLN A 122 -16.70 -5.94 -6.90
CA GLN A 122 -15.84 -6.85 -7.65
C GLN A 122 -14.36 -6.49 -7.45
N MET A 123 -14.00 -5.21 -7.55
CA MET A 123 -12.64 -4.73 -7.31
C MET A 123 -12.17 -5.11 -5.91
N LEU A 124 -12.97 -4.86 -4.88
CA LEU A 124 -12.60 -5.19 -3.50
C LEU A 124 -12.42 -6.71 -3.31
N ARG A 125 -13.33 -7.52 -3.86
CA ARG A 125 -13.19 -8.99 -3.82
C ARG A 125 -11.93 -9.46 -4.53
N GLN A 126 -11.59 -8.87 -5.66
CA GLN A 126 -10.39 -9.22 -6.40
C GLN A 126 -9.13 -8.85 -5.62
N VAL A 127 -9.02 -7.60 -5.16
CA VAL A 127 -7.83 -7.11 -4.44
C VAL A 127 -7.63 -7.84 -3.12
N TYR A 128 -8.69 -7.99 -2.32
CA TYR A 128 -8.59 -8.71 -1.05
C TYR A 128 -8.37 -10.22 -1.26
N GLY A 129 -9.02 -10.80 -2.28
CA GLY A 129 -8.84 -12.21 -2.63
C GLY A 129 -7.44 -12.53 -3.13
N SER A 130 -6.85 -11.67 -3.97
CA SER A 130 -5.48 -11.83 -4.44
C SER A 130 -4.48 -11.62 -3.31
N ALA A 131 -4.62 -10.56 -2.52
CA ALA A 131 -3.76 -10.28 -1.38
C ALA A 131 -3.78 -11.43 -0.35
N SER A 132 -4.98 -11.96 -0.04
CA SER A 132 -5.10 -13.12 0.84
C SER A 132 -4.36 -14.33 0.27
N ARG A 133 -4.50 -14.62 -1.02
CA ARG A 133 -3.81 -15.74 -1.67
C ARG A 133 -2.29 -15.56 -1.68
N GLU A 134 -1.81 -14.33 -1.87
CA GLU A 134 -0.40 -13.98 -1.80
C GLU A 134 0.16 -14.17 -0.39
N VAL A 135 -0.55 -13.72 0.64
CA VAL A 135 -0.16 -13.94 2.04
C VAL A 135 -0.08 -15.43 2.36
N HIS A 136 -1.06 -16.24 1.94
CA HIS A 136 -1.02 -17.68 2.14
C HIS A 136 0.15 -18.34 1.39
N SER A 137 0.41 -17.90 0.16
CA SER A 137 1.55 -18.37 -0.63
C SER A 137 2.88 -18.05 0.04
N ALA A 138 3.07 -16.80 0.47
CA ALA A 138 4.27 -16.35 1.18
C ALA A 138 4.47 -17.11 2.50
N THR A 139 3.38 -17.34 3.26
CA THR A 139 3.40 -18.14 4.49
C THR A 139 3.82 -19.58 4.21
N SER A 140 3.31 -20.20 3.14
CA SER A 140 3.71 -21.54 2.72
C SER A 140 5.20 -21.60 2.35
N GLN A 141 5.71 -20.60 1.64
CA GLN A 141 7.13 -20.51 1.28
C GLN A 141 8.02 -20.33 2.50
N LEU A 142 7.60 -19.51 3.48
CA LEU A 142 8.29 -19.36 4.76
C LEU A 142 8.35 -20.67 5.54
N ASN A 143 7.25 -21.42 5.62
CA ASN A 143 7.24 -22.72 6.30
C ASN A 143 8.17 -23.74 5.61
N ALA A 144 8.20 -23.74 4.28
CA ALA A 144 9.14 -24.57 3.52
C ALA A 144 10.60 -24.16 3.79
N SER A 145 10.88 -22.86 3.80
CA SER A 145 12.19 -22.30 4.13
C SER A 145 12.64 -22.68 5.56
N GLN A 146 11.74 -22.55 6.54
CA GLN A 146 12.01 -22.95 7.93
C GLN A 146 12.42 -24.41 8.04
N SER A 147 11.72 -25.31 7.33
CA SER A 147 12.05 -26.74 7.29
C SER A 147 13.45 -26.97 6.69
N SER A 148 13.79 -26.25 5.62
CA SER A 148 15.13 -26.30 5.01
C SER A 148 16.22 -25.82 5.97
N ILE A 149 15.99 -24.70 6.67
CA ILE A 149 16.94 -24.14 7.66
C ILE A 149 17.17 -25.12 8.81
N ILE A 150 16.12 -25.76 9.33
CA ILE A 150 16.25 -26.76 10.40
C ILE A 150 17.12 -27.93 9.94
N ASN A 151 16.89 -28.44 8.73
CA ASN A 151 17.67 -29.54 8.16
C ASN A 151 19.14 -29.14 7.95
N ALA A 152 19.39 -27.95 7.38
CA ALA A 152 20.74 -27.42 7.21
C ALA A 152 21.46 -27.26 8.56
N SER A 153 20.77 -26.70 9.56
CA SER A 153 21.30 -26.53 10.92
C SER A 153 21.63 -27.88 11.56
N HIS A 154 20.83 -28.92 11.30
CA HIS A 154 21.11 -30.26 11.77
C HIS A 154 22.35 -30.86 11.10
N ASN A 155 22.47 -30.74 9.78
CA ASN A 155 23.63 -31.22 9.04
C ASN A 155 24.93 -30.52 9.48
N ILE A 156 24.89 -29.20 9.69
CA ILE A 156 26.04 -28.44 10.19
C ILE A 156 26.50 -28.98 11.55
N ARG A 157 25.56 -29.28 12.45
CA ARG A 157 25.90 -29.84 13.78
C ARG A 157 26.61 -31.18 13.64
N LEU A 158 26.08 -32.09 12.81
CA LEU A 158 26.71 -33.38 12.56
C LEU A 158 28.12 -33.22 12.00
N ILE A 159 28.30 -32.34 11.01
CA ILE A 159 29.62 -32.04 10.44
C ILE A 159 30.58 -31.51 11.52
N LEU A 160 30.14 -30.63 12.40
CA LEU A 160 30.98 -30.09 13.48
C LEU A 160 31.36 -31.18 14.49
N ASP A 161 30.44 -32.06 14.84
CA ASP A 161 30.70 -33.20 15.74
C ASP A 161 31.70 -34.17 15.11
N ASP A 162 31.54 -34.48 13.82
CA ASP A 162 32.48 -35.32 13.06
C ASP A 162 33.87 -34.69 12.97
N LEU A 163 33.95 -33.39 12.65
CA LEU A 163 35.22 -32.66 12.58
C LEU A 163 35.92 -32.64 13.95
N LYS A 164 35.17 -32.49 15.04
CA LYS A 164 35.72 -32.55 16.39
C LYS A 164 36.28 -33.95 16.68
N ALA A 165 35.55 -35.01 16.35
CA ALA A 165 36.02 -36.37 16.52
C ALA A 165 37.27 -36.67 15.68
N VAL A 166 37.33 -36.19 14.43
CA VAL A 166 38.52 -36.30 13.57
C VAL A 166 39.71 -35.54 14.19
N SER A 167 39.47 -34.33 14.70
CA SER A 167 40.51 -33.54 15.37
C SER A 167 41.09 -34.26 16.59
N GLU A 168 40.25 -34.86 17.44
CA GLU A 168 40.68 -35.64 18.61
C GLU A 168 41.52 -36.85 18.20
N LYS A 169 41.11 -37.56 17.14
CA LYS A 169 41.89 -38.69 16.62
C LYS A 169 43.25 -38.27 16.08
N ILE A 170 43.33 -37.14 15.38
CA ILE A 170 44.60 -36.59 14.92
C ILE A 170 45.47 -36.24 16.11
N ASP A 171 44.93 -35.58 17.12
CA ASP A 171 45.65 -35.25 18.36
C ASP A 171 46.23 -36.49 19.04
N ILE A 172 45.45 -37.57 19.16
CA ILE A 172 45.93 -38.87 19.67
C ILE A 172 47.11 -39.37 18.80
N ILE A 173 46.98 -39.37 17.48
CA ILE A 173 48.05 -39.86 16.58
C ILE A 173 49.32 -39.02 16.71
N THR A 174 49.19 -37.69 16.79
CA THR A 174 50.34 -36.77 16.86
C THR A 174 50.97 -36.71 18.24
N SER A 175 50.20 -36.93 19.31
CA SER A 175 50.68 -36.98 20.69
C SER A 175 51.33 -38.33 21.04
N CYS A 176 50.98 -39.39 20.33
CA CYS A 176 51.65 -40.68 20.44
C CYS A 176 53.11 -40.59 19.94
N GLN A 177 54.08 -40.64 20.86
CA GLN A 177 55.48 -40.96 20.55
C GLN A 177 55.61 -42.45 20.18
N ILE A 178 55.08 -42.83 19.02
CA ILE A 178 55.12 -44.21 18.49
C ILE A 178 56.50 -44.55 17.91
N LEU A 179 57.34 -43.55 17.63
CA LEU A 179 58.69 -43.78 17.12
C LEU A 179 59.69 -43.73 18.28
N PRO A 180 60.42 -44.83 18.55
CA PRO A 180 61.53 -44.79 19.50
C PRO A 180 62.62 -43.87 18.96
N ASP A 181 63.12 -42.97 19.81
CA ASP A 181 64.31 -42.16 19.50
C ASP A 181 65.52 -43.11 19.35
N ILE A 182 65.90 -43.41 18.11
CA ILE A 182 67.09 -44.20 17.81
C ILE A 182 68.30 -43.27 17.95
N ASN A 183 68.85 -43.20 19.16
CA ASN A 183 70.11 -42.51 19.41
C ASN A 183 71.26 -43.34 18.81
N ILE A 184 71.58 -43.09 17.53
CA ILE A 184 72.79 -43.62 16.90
C ILE A 184 73.95 -42.86 17.54
N SER A 185 74.57 -43.47 18.53
CA SER A 185 75.79 -42.96 19.16
C SER A 185 76.83 -42.75 18.06
N ASP A 186 77.13 -41.50 17.74
CA ASP A 186 78.19 -41.18 16.80
C ASP A 186 79.53 -41.66 17.43
N PRO A 187 80.29 -42.56 16.80
CA PRO A 187 81.51 -43.13 17.39
C PRO A 187 82.66 -42.11 17.53
N SER A 188 82.41 -40.82 17.31
CA SER A 188 83.39 -39.74 17.32
C SER A 188 83.80 -39.26 18.74
N HIS A 189 83.18 -39.74 19.81
CA HIS A 189 83.49 -39.31 21.19
C HIS A 189 84.34 -40.29 22.04
N VAL A 190 84.81 -41.42 21.49
CA VAL A 190 85.66 -42.38 22.22
C VAL A 190 87.16 -42.05 22.14
N THR A 191 87.58 -41.12 21.26
CA THR A 191 89.00 -40.80 21.01
C THR A 191 89.47 -39.47 21.60
N ALA A 192 88.87 -38.98 22.69
CA ALA A 192 89.35 -37.79 23.41
C ALA A 192 89.58 -38.00 24.92
N ALA A 193 89.65 -39.26 25.37
CA ALA A 193 89.82 -39.57 26.79
C ALA A 193 90.75 -40.76 27.06
N VAL A 194 91.86 -40.91 26.33
CA VAL A 194 93.01 -41.71 26.79
C VAL A 194 94.30 -41.16 26.17
N LEU A 195 95.19 -40.64 27.04
CA LEU A 195 96.61 -40.24 26.87
C LEU A 195 96.90 -38.91 26.14
#